data_AF-A0A5K0YZG1-F1
#
_entry.id   AF-A0A5K0YZG1-F1
#
_cell.length_a   1.000
_cell.length_b   1.000
_cell.length_c   1.000
_cell.angle_alpha   90.00
_cell.angle_beta   90.00
_cell.angle_gamma   90.00
#
_symmetry.space_group_name_H-M   'P 1'
#
loop_
_entity.id
_entity.type
_entity.pdbx_description
1 polymer ?
#
loop_
_entity_poly.entity_id
_entity_poly.type
_entity_poly.pdbx_seq_one_letter_code
_entity_poly.pdbx_strand_id
1 'polypeptide(L)' 'VRKLEMLIAMMVFAMAACYFGELAYVKPKAGDVIRGLFIPRLKGSGATGAAIALLGALVMP' A
#
# COMPACT_ATOMS: atom_id res chain seq x y z
N VAL A 1 12.35 -20.96 13.94
CA VAL A 1 11.78 -19.59 14.01
C VAL A 1 12.69 -18.56 13.36
N ARG A 2 13.92 -18.30 13.85
CA ARG A 2 14.83 -17.27 13.27
C ARG A 2 15.16 -17.38 11.77
N LYS A 3 15.36 -18.60 11.25
CA LYS A 3 15.59 -18.81 9.80
C LYS A 3 14.32 -18.63 8.96
N LEU A 4 13.15 -18.92 9.54
CA LEU A 4 11.87 -18.78 8.86
C LEU A 4 11.47 -17.30 8.79
N GLU A 5 11.75 -16.53 9.85
CA GLU A 5 11.57 -15.07 9.86
C GLU A 5 12.39 -14.39 8.76
N MET A 6 13.65 -14.78 8.57
CA MET A 6 14.50 -14.26 7.49
C MET A 6 13.96 -14.60 6.10
N LEU A 7 13.40 -15.81 5.92
CA LEU A 7 12.79 -16.23 4.66
C LEU A 7 11.53 -15.40 4.35
N ILE A 8 10.66 -15.18 5.33
CA ILE A 8 9.46 -14.35 5.18
C ILE A 8 9.86 -12.89 4.90
N ALA A 9 10.83 -12.35 5.63
CA ALA A 9 11.33 -10.99 5.40
C ALA A 9 11.87 -10.80 3.98
N MET A 10 12.61 -11.78 3.45
CA MET A 10 13.07 -11.79 2.06
C MET A 10 11.89 -11.76 1.08
N MET A 11 10.87 -12.58 1.30
CA MET A 11 9.68 -12.60 0.43
C MET A 11 8.92 -11.27 0.45
N VAL A 12 8.77 -10.64 1.62
CA VAL A 12 8.13 -9.32 1.75
C VAL A 12 8.95 -8.23 1.04
N PHE A 13 10.28 -8.25 1.18
CA PHE A 13 11.15 -7.32 0.48
C PHE A 13 11.11 -7.50 -1.05
N ALA A 14 11.01 -8.73 -1.53
CA ALA A 14 10.87 -9.00 -2.96
C ALA A 14 9.59 -8.38 -3.52
N MET A 15 8.45 -8.52 -2.82
CA MET A 15 7.20 -7.87 -3.21
C MET A 15 7.31 -6.35 -3.19
N ALA A 16 7.90 -5.78 -2.14
CA ALA A 16 8.14 -4.35 -2.05
C ALA A 16 9.01 -3.85 -3.22
N ALA A 17 10.08 -4.56 -3.55
CA ALA A 17 10.97 -4.22 -4.67
C ALA A 17 10.21 -4.20 -6.01
N CYS A 18 9.35 -5.18 -6.27
CA CYS A 18 8.49 -5.19 -7.47
C CYS A 18 7.59 -3.95 -7.53
N TYR A 19 6.93 -3.58 -6.44
CA TYR A 19 6.06 -2.39 -6.40
C TYR A 19 6.83 -1.08 -6.54
N PHE A 20 7.99 -0.96 -5.90
CA PHE A 20 8.84 0.22 -6.04
C PHE A 20 9.47 0.33 -7.44
N GLY A 21 9.80 -0.79 -8.08
CA GLY A 21 10.25 -0.83 -9.48
C GLY A 21 9.20 -0.29 -10.44
N GLU A 22 7.96 -0.73 -10.32
CA GLU A 22 6.84 -0.24 -11.13
C GLU A 22 6.57 1.26 -10.87
N LEU A 23 6.63 1.71 -9.62
CA LEU A 23 6.51 3.13 -9.28
C LEU A 23 7.62 3.97 -9.90
N ALA A 24 8.85 3.47 -9.94
CA ALA A 24 9.97 4.15 -10.58
C ALA A 24 9.84 4.20 -12.11
N TYR A 25 9.22 3.19 -12.72
CA TYR A 25 8.95 3.15 -14.16
C TYR A 25 7.87 4.16 -14.58
N VAL A 26 6.73 4.17 -13.88
CA VAL A 26 5.58 5.03 -14.20
C VAL A 26 5.82 6.50 -13.83
N LYS A 27 6.79 6.78 -12.93
CA LYS A 27 7.18 8.13 -12.49
C LYS A 27 5.97 9.00 -12.13
N PRO A 28 5.15 8.59 -11.14
CA PRO A 28 4.00 9.38 -10.74
C PRO A 28 4.45 10.73 -10.16
N LYS A 29 3.57 11.73 -10.21
CA LYS A 29 3.80 13.01 -9.54
C LYS A 29 3.83 12.79 -8.04
N ALA A 30 5.02 12.83 -7.44
CA ALA A 30 5.22 12.56 -6.02
C ALA A 30 4.35 13.44 -5.12
N GLY A 31 4.17 14.72 -5.49
CA GLY A 31 3.30 15.64 -4.74
C GLY A 31 1.84 15.18 -4.65
N ASP A 32 1.28 14.63 -5.73
CA ASP A 32 -0.11 14.14 -5.73
C ASP A 32 -0.26 12.83 -4.95
N VAL A 33 0.74 11.93 -5.04
CA VAL A 33 0.78 10.67 -4.27
C VAL A 33 0.84 10.96 -2.78
N ILE A 34 1.75 11.84 -2.35
CA ILE A 34 1.89 12.25 -0.95
C ILE A 34 0.59 12.93 -0.49
N ARG A 35 0.01 13.81 -1.31
CA ARG A 35 -1.27 14.45 -0.99
C ARG A 35 -2.39 13.42 -0.81
N GLY A 36 -2.48 12.42 -1.69
CA GLY A 36 -3.47 11.35 -1.62
C GLY A 36 -3.28 10.41 -0.42
N LEU A 37 -2.04 10.26 0.07
CA LEU A 37 -1.73 9.41 1.23
C LEU A 37 -2.12 10.08 2.56
N PHE A 38 -1.90 11.40 2.70
CA PHE A 38 -2.09 12.11 3.97
C PHE A 38 -3.39 12.90 4.08
N ILE A 39 -3.96 13.35 2.97
CA ILE A 39 -5.19 14.17 2.98
C ILE A 39 -6.36 13.30 2.52
N PRO A 40 -7.23 12.85 3.45
CA PRO A 40 -8.36 12.01 3.09
C PRO A 40 -9.32 12.78 2.20
N ARG A 41 -9.63 12.20 1.03
CA ARG A 41 -10.57 12.74 0.06
C ARG A 41 -11.58 11.65 -0.31
N LEU A 42 -12.85 11.87 0.03
CA LEU A 42 -13.94 10.98 -0.36
C LEU A 42 -14.58 11.50 -1.65
N LYS A 43 -13.91 11.26 -2.78
CA LYS A 43 -14.35 11.73 -4.10
C LYS A 43 -14.71 10.56 -5.00
N GLY A 44 -15.97 10.49 -5.45
CA GLY A 44 -16.49 9.45 -6.34
C GLY A 44 -17.56 8.57 -5.70
N SER A 45 -18.38 7.93 -6.54
CA SER A 45 -19.38 6.96 -6.08
C SER A 45 -18.67 5.73 -5.50
N GLY A 46 -19.02 5.32 -4.28
CA GLY A 46 -18.42 4.17 -3.60
C GLY A 46 -17.15 4.46 -2.77
N ALA A 47 -16.60 5.68 -2.82
CA ALA A 47 -15.38 6.02 -2.06
C ALA A 47 -15.56 5.84 -0.53
N THR A 48 -16.74 6.18 0.01
CA THR A 48 -17.06 5.99 1.42
C THR A 48 -17.13 4.51 1.81
N GLY A 49 -17.74 3.67 0.96
CA GLY A 49 -17.80 2.23 1.19
C GLY A 49 -16.40 1.58 1.17
N ALA A 50 -15.56 1.97 0.21
CA ALA A 50 -14.18 1.50 0.12
C ALA A 50 -13.35 1.94 1.34
N ALA A 51 -13.51 3.17 1.82
CA ALA A 51 -12.83 3.65 3.02
C ALA A 51 -13.22 2.83 4.26
N ILE A 52 -14.51 2.53 4.45
CA ILE A 52 -14.99 1.71 5.57
C ILE A 52 -14.45 0.28 5.47
N ALA A 53 -14.46 -0.31 4.28
CA ALA A 53 -13.93 -1.65 4.05
C ALA A 53 -12.42 -1.75 4.36
N LEU A 54 -11.64 -0.76 3.93
CA LEU A 54 -10.20 -0.69 4.23
C LEU A 54 -9.93 -0.52 5.73
N LEU A 55 -10.75 0.26 6.44
CA LEU A 55 -10.65 0.38 7.91
C LEU A 55 -10.93 -0.95 8.61
N GLY A 56 -11.91 -1.73 8.13
CA GLY A 56 -12.23 -3.04 8.67
C GLY A 56 -11.16 -4.11 8.39
N ALA A 57 -10.45 -3.99 7.26
CA ALA A 57 -9.42 -4.95 6.84
C ALA A 57 -8.05 -4.75 7.50
N LEU A 58 -7.87 -3.72 8.34
CA LEU A 58 -6.57 -3.35 8.92
C LEU A 58 -5.99 -4.46 9.84
N VAL A 59 -6.84 -5.27 10.46
CA VAL A 59 -6.43 -6.32 11.39
C VAL A 59 -6.88 -7.65 10.84
N MET A 60 -5.90 -8.50 10.50
CA MET A 60 -6.16 -9.90 10.20
C MET A 60 -6.20 -10.67 11.53
N PRO A 61 -7.33 -11.33 11.88
CA PRO A 61 -7.42 -12.13 13.10
C PRO A 61 -6.54 -13.39 13.04
#